data_AF-A0A7K3Y8U5-F1
#
_entry.id   AF-A0A7K3Y8U5-F1
#
_cell.length_a   1.000
_cell.length_b   1.000
_cell.length_c   1.000
_cell.angle_alpha   90.00
_cell.angle_beta   90.00
_cell.angle_gamma   90.00
#
_symmetry.space_group_name_H-M   'P 1'
#
loop_
_entity.id
_entity.type
_entity.pdbx_description
1 polymer ?
#
loop_
_entity_poly.entity_id
_entity_poly.type
_entity_poly.pdbx_seq_one_letter_code
_entity_poly.pdbx_strand_id
1 'polypeptide(L)'
;MVEDELAEIRRRRMEQMQRQAIDQQAMEEEALRQQQIESQIRIVLMEILEPEARERLNTIKLTRPEFAKAVEQQLVMLAQGGRIRGRITDDQLKSLLEQLTPAKKEFRITRR
;
A
#
# COMPACT_ATOMS: atom_id res chain seq x y z
N MET A 1 -11.26 -22.83 -54.51
CA MET A 1 -9.93 -22.30 -54.10
C MET A 1 -10.07 -20.95 -53.42
N VAL A 2 -10.75 -19.95 -54.00
CA VAL A 2 -10.96 -18.62 -53.38
C VAL A 2 -11.87 -18.64 -52.12
N GLU A 3 -12.85 -19.55 -52.07
CA GLU A 3 -13.72 -19.74 -50.88
C GLU A 3 -12.98 -20.34 -49.66
N ASP A 4 -11.90 -21.08 -49.89
CA ASP A 4 -11.08 -21.71 -48.85
C ASP A 4 -10.18 -20.67 -48.15
N GLU A 5 -9.55 -19.78 -48.95
CA GLU A 5 -8.76 -18.65 -48.44
C GLU A 5 -9.62 -17.66 -47.64
N LEU A 6 -10.88 -17.44 -48.04
CA LEU A 6 -11.80 -16.56 -47.32
C LEU A 6 -12.25 -17.17 -45.98
N ALA A 7 -12.42 -18.49 -45.94
CA ALA A 7 -12.72 -19.24 -44.72
C ALA A 7 -11.53 -19.24 -43.75
N GLU A 8 -10.30 -19.40 -44.24
CA GLU A 8 -9.08 -19.31 -43.44
C GLU A 8 -8.86 -17.93 -42.82
N ILE A 9 -9.10 -16.84 -43.58
CA ILE A 9 -8.99 -15.47 -43.04
C ILE A 9 -10.02 -15.23 -41.94
N ARG A 10 -11.26 -15.71 -42.11
CA ARG A 10 -12.31 -15.59 -41.09
C ARG A 10 -11.97 -16.38 -39.83
N ARG A 11 -11.41 -17.58 -39.98
CA ARG A 11 -10.95 -18.43 -38.88
C ARG A 11 -9.80 -17.78 -38.12
N ARG A 12 -8.79 -17.26 -38.83
CA ARG A 12 -7.62 -16.62 -38.22
C ARG A 12 -7.98 -15.32 -37.49
N ARG A 13 -8.93 -14.52 -38.02
CA ARG A 13 -9.47 -13.32 -37.35
C ARG A 13 -10.26 -13.66 -36.09
N MET A 14 -11.04 -14.74 -36.14
CA MET A 14 -11.81 -15.24 -35.00
C MET A 14 -10.89 -15.78 -33.90
N GLU A 15 -9.86 -16.54 -34.26
CA GLU A 15 -8.85 -17.03 -33.31
C GLU A 15 -8.07 -15.89 -32.65
N GLN A 16 -7.70 -14.83 -33.39
CA GLN A 16 -7.09 -13.64 -32.80
C GLN A 16 -8.01 -12.93 -31.81
N MET A 17 -9.28 -12.75 -32.16
CA MET A 17 -10.26 -12.09 -31.29
C MET A 17 -10.52 -12.93 -30.02
N GLN A 18 -10.60 -14.25 -30.16
CA GLN A 18 -10.78 -15.16 -29.03
C GLN A 18 -9.54 -15.15 -28.12
N ARG A 19 -8.32 -15.11 -28.68
CA ARG A 19 -7.09 -14.94 -27.90
C ARG A 19 -7.07 -13.63 -27.14
N GLN A 20 -7.47 -12.52 -27.78
CA GLN A 20 -7.55 -11.21 -27.11
C GLN A 20 -8.59 -11.20 -25.98
N ALA A 21 -9.73 -11.87 -26.14
CA ALA A 21 -10.74 -11.99 -25.10
C ALA A 21 -10.24 -12.81 -23.90
N ILE A 22 -9.52 -13.90 -24.14
CA ILE A 22 -8.92 -14.73 -23.08
C ILE A 22 -7.84 -13.94 -22.32
N ASP A 23 -7.00 -13.19 -23.02
CA ASP A 23 -5.95 -12.35 -22.40
C ASP A 23 -6.56 -11.24 -21.53
N GLN A 24 -7.62 -10.59 -22.01
CA GLN A 24 -8.36 -9.58 -21.24
C GLN A 24 -9.04 -10.19 -20.00
N GLN A 25 -9.66 -11.36 -20.12
CA GLN A 25 -10.27 -12.05 -18.99
C GLN A 25 -9.23 -12.49 -17.94
N ALA A 26 -8.06 -12.97 -18.38
CA ALA A 26 -6.97 -13.34 -17.46
C ALA A 26 -6.43 -12.12 -16.70
N MET A 27 -6.25 -10.98 -17.39
CA MET A 27 -5.84 -9.73 -16.74
C MET A 27 -6.89 -9.20 -15.75
N GLU A 28 -8.18 -9.27 -16.09
CA GLU A 28 -9.26 -8.87 -15.18
C GLU A 28 -9.33 -9.77 -13.95
N GLU A 29 -9.15 -11.08 -14.10
CA GLU A 29 -9.17 -12.03 -12.97
C GLU A 29 -7.96 -11.84 -12.05
N GLU A 30 -6.77 -11.58 -12.60
CA GLU A 30 -5.58 -11.24 -11.81
C GLU A 30 -5.72 -9.91 -11.08
N ALA A 31 -6.25 -8.89 -11.75
CA ALA A 31 -6.52 -7.59 -11.14
C ALA A 31 -7.54 -7.73 -10.00
N LEU A 32 -8.62 -8.49 -10.20
CA LEU A 32 -9.63 -8.73 -9.17
C LEU A 32 -9.05 -9.47 -7.96
N ARG A 33 -8.23 -10.51 -8.18
CA ARG A 33 -7.53 -11.22 -7.10
C ARG A 33 -6.57 -10.31 -6.34
N GLN A 34 -5.81 -9.48 -7.05
CA GLN A 34 -4.90 -8.52 -6.41
C GLN A 34 -5.66 -7.48 -5.59
N GLN A 35 -6.78 -6.96 -6.11
CA GLN A 35 -7.64 -6.04 -5.36
C GLN A 35 -8.29 -6.69 -4.13
N GLN A 36 -8.64 -7.97 -4.20
CA GLN A 36 -9.14 -8.73 -3.06
C GLN A 36 -8.07 -8.90 -1.99
N ILE A 37 -6.83 -9.23 -2.36
CA ILE A 37 -5.72 -9.36 -1.42
C ILE A 37 -5.39 -7.99 -0.80
N GLU A 38 -5.30 -6.95 -1.61
CA GLU A 38 -5.06 -5.59 -1.13
C GLU A 38 -6.18 -5.07 -0.23
N SER A 39 -7.45 -5.38 -0.53
CA SER A 39 -8.57 -4.95 0.32
C SER A 39 -8.57 -5.68 1.65
N GLN A 40 -8.31 -7.00 1.68
CA GLN A 40 -8.15 -7.75 2.92
C GLN A 40 -7.00 -7.19 3.77
N ILE A 41 -5.86 -6.92 3.14
CA ILE A 41 -4.72 -6.28 3.79
C ILE A 41 -5.09 -4.89 4.29
N ARG A 42 -5.81 -4.07 3.49
CA ARG A 42 -6.30 -2.74 3.90
C ARG A 42 -7.30 -2.81 5.05
N ILE A 43 -8.17 -3.82 5.10
CA ILE A 43 -9.15 -4.03 6.17
C ILE A 43 -8.43 -4.41 7.47
N VAL A 44 -7.46 -5.33 7.40
CA VAL A 44 -6.61 -5.68 8.54
C VAL A 44 -5.79 -4.46 9.00
N LEU A 45 -5.25 -3.68 8.05
CA LEU A 45 -4.57 -2.41 8.33
C LEU A 45 -5.50 -1.35 8.93
N MET A 46 -6.78 -1.32 8.54
CA MET A 46 -7.82 -0.46 9.12
C MET A 46 -8.25 -0.93 10.52
N GLU A 47 -8.19 -2.23 10.79
CA GLU A 47 -8.47 -2.78 12.13
C GLU A 47 -7.35 -2.47 13.12
N ILE A 48 -6.09 -2.38 12.65
CA ILE A 48 -4.92 -2.10 13.50
C ILE A 48 -4.53 -0.62 13.58
N LEU A 49 -4.87 0.22 12.61
CA LEU A 49 -4.66 1.68 12.68
C LEU A 49 -5.99 2.42 12.76
N GLU A 50 -6.07 3.39 13.68
CA GLU A 50 -7.15 4.38 13.65
C GLU A 50 -7.08 5.27 12.38
N PRO A 51 -8.25 5.71 11.87
CA PRO A 51 -8.30 6.64 10.75
C PRO A 51 -7.51 7.94 11.03
N GLU A 52 -7.54 8.44 12.28
CA GLU A 52 -6.76 9.62 12.69
C GLU A 52 -5.24 9.39 12.60
N ALA A 53 -4.75 8.22 13.06
CA ALA A 53 -3.33 7.87 12.98
C ALA A 53 -2.85 7.78 11.52
N ARG A 54 -3.72 7.36 10.60
CA ARG A 54 -3.42 7.25 9.17
C ARG A 54 -3.28 8.62 8.51
N GLU A 55 -4.18 9.54 8.83
CA GLU A 55 -4.16 10.90 8.31
C GLU A 55 -2.94 11.68 8.84
N ARG A 56 -2.62 11.50 10.13
CA ARG A 56 -1.40 12.03 10.74
C ARG A 56 -0.15 11.43 10.10
N LEU A 57 -0.07 10.11 9.92
CA LEU A 57 1.07 9.46 9.27
C LEU A 57 1.28 9.99 7.86
N ASN A 58 0.22 10.18 7.07
CA ASN A 58 0.32 10.80 5.74
C ASN A 58 0.84 12.24 5.80
N THR A 59 0.35 13.03 6.74
CA THR A 59 0.82 14.42 6.96
C THR A 59 2.29 14.45 7.39
N ILE A 60 2.70 13.55 8.28
CA ILE A 60 4.08 13.41 8.74
C ILE A 60 4.97 12.90 7.61
N LYS A 61 4.50 11.99 6.77
CA LYS A 61 5.24 11.49 5.60
C LYS A 61 5.55 12.61 4.61
N LEU A 62 4.62 13.57 4.45
CA LEU A 62 4.82 14.76 3.62
C LEU A 62 5.81 15.76 4.24
N THR A 63 5.77 15.96 5.55
CA THR A 63 6.62 16.95 6.23
C THR A 63 7.99 16.42 6.64
N ARG A 64 8.07 15.15 7.04
CA ARG A 64 9.24 14.44 7.57
C ARG A 64 9.17 12.93 7.28
N PRO A 65 9.53 12.49 6.06
CA PRO A 65 9.43 11.09 5.64
C PRO A 65 10.30 10.13 6.46
N GLU A 66 11.39 10.63 7.04
CA GLU A 66 12.36 9.82 7.80
C GLU A 66 11.74 9.29 9.11
N PHE A 67 10.94 10.14 9.75
CA PHE A 67 10.20 9.80 10.96
C PHE A 67 9.02 8.88 10.65
N ALA A 68 8.31 9.15 9.54
CA ALA A 68 7.25 8.26 9.08
C ALA A 68 7.77 6.84 8.83
N LYS A 69 8.95 6.68 8.21
CA LYS A 69 9.59 5.37 8.00
C LYS A 69 9.90 4.65 9.31
N ALA A 70 10.47 5.34 10.30
CA ALA A 70 10.79 4.73 11.59
C ALA A 70 9.52 4.23 12.31
N VAL A 71 8.45 5.03 12.25
CA VAL A 71 7.15 4.69 12.83
C VAL A 71 6.48 3.54 12.06
N GLU A 72 6.52 3.55 10.72
CA GLU A 72 6.04 2.45 9.88
C GLU A 72 6.77 1.13 10.24
N GLN A 73 8.10 1.15 10.39
CA GLN A 73 8.88 -0.04 10.77
C GLN A 73 8.51 -0.57 12.16
N GLN A 74 8.34 0.32 13.14
CA GLN A 74 7.93 -0.05 14.49
C GLN A 74 6.53 -0.68 14.49
N LEU A 75 5.58 -0.09 13.76
CA LEU A 75 4.23 -0.61 13.61
C LEU A 75 4.19 -1.99 12.96
N VAL A 76 4.97 -2.19 11.88
CA VAL A 76 5.08 -3.48 11.19
C VAL A 76 5.62 -4.54 12.13
N MET A 77 6.67 -4.24 12.90
CA MET A 77 7.25 -5.18 13.87
C MET A 77 6.24 -5.60 14.95
N LEU A 78 5.46 -4.65 15.45
CA LEU A 78 4.43 -4.90 16.47
C LEU A 78 3.25 -5.71 15.91
N ALA A 79 2.83 -5.43 14.67
CA ALA A 79 1.76 -6.15 13.98
C ALA A 79 2.17 -7.61 13.69
N GLN A 80 3.40 -7.83 13.21
CA GLN A 80 3.93 -9.17 12.95
C GLN A 80 4.07 -10.02 14.22
N GLY A 81 4.35 -9.39 15.36
CA GLY A 81 4.43 -10.07 16.65
C GLY A 81 3.09 -10.55 17.21
N GLY A 82 1.96 -10.29 16.55
CA GLY A 82 0.62 -10.61 17.04
C GLY A 82 0.27 -9.93 18.39
N ARG A 83 1.10 -8.96 18.78
CA ARG A 83 1.04 -8.27 20.08
C ARG A 83 0.16 -7.02 20.03
N ILE A 84 -0.16 -6.57 18.80
CA ILE A 84 -1.20 -5.57 18.57
C ILE A 84 -2.55 -6.28 18.59
N ARG A 85 -3.18 -6.29 19.76
CA ARG A 85 -4.58 -6.68 19.97
C ARG A 85 -5.54 -5.49 19.96
N GLY A 86 -5.07 -4.29 19.63
CA GLY A 86 -5.87 -3.06 19.68
C GLY A 86 -5.37 -2.03 18.68
N ARG A 87 -6.21 -1.03 18.38
CA ARG A 87 -5.91 0.04 17.41
C ARG A 87 -4.71 0.87 17.89
N ILE A 88 -3.73 1.08 17.01
CA ILE A 88 -2.70 2.11 17.19
C ILE A 88 -3.41 3.45 17.05
N THR A 89 -3.41 4.22 18.13
CA THR A 89 -3.97 5.56 18.19
C THR A 89 -2.95 6.61 17.76
N ASP A 90 -3.46 7.76 17.34
CA ASP A 90 -2.64 8.94 17.03
C ASP A 90 -1.73 9.34 18.20
N ASP A 91 -2.22 9.20 19.44
CA ASP A 91 -1.46 9.57 20.64
C ASP A 91 -0.18 8.73 20.83
N GLN A 92 -0.22 7.45 20.45
CA GLN A 92 0.98 6.60 20.43
C GLN A 92 1.93 6.97 19.30
N LEU A 93 1.39 7.30 18.12
CA LEU A 93 2.17 7.79 16.99
C LEU A 93 2.91 9.08 17.35
N LYS A 94 2.21 10.00 18.02
CA LYS A 94 2.71 11.26 18.50
C LYS A 94 3.76 11.09 19.59
N SER A 95 3.52 10.21 20.58
CA SER A 95 4.50 9.90 21.63
C SER A 95 5.79 9.33 21.04
N LEU A 96 5.69 8.44 20.05
CA LEU A 96 6.85 7.93 19.31
C LEU A 96 7.56 9.05 18.54
N LEU A 97 6.81 9.95 17.90
CA LEU A 97 7.36 11.11 17.21
C LEU A 97 8.09 12.08 18.14
N GLU A 98 7.53 12.34 19.31
CA GLU A 98 8.10 13.24 20.32
C GLU A 98 9.39 12.64 20.91
N GLN A 99 9.44 11.33 21.11
CA GLN A 99 10.66 10.62 21.54
C GLN A 99 11.73 10.55 20.44
N LEU A 100 11.30 10.36 19.19
CA LEU A 100 12.21 10.28 18.04
C LEU A 100 12.74 11.65 17.63
N THR A 101 11.98 12.73 17.85
CA THR A 101 12.45 14.09 17.59
C THR A 101 13.55 14.38 18.59
N PRO A 102 14.85 14.40 18.20
CA PRO A 102 15.86 14.86 19.14
C PRO A 102 15.47 16.28 19.52
N ALA A 103 15.31 16.51 20.82
CA ALA A 103 15.06 17.83 21.38
C ALA A 103 15.93 18.82 20.63
N LYS A 104 15.29 19.87 20.07
CA LYS A 104 15.93 20.99 19.39
C LYS A 104 17.34 21.15 19.95
N LYS A 105 18.37 20.96 19.11
CA LYS A 105 19.75 21.28 19.49
C LYS A 105 19.71 22.61 20.22
N GLU A 106 19.82 22.58 21.55
CA GLU A 106 20.14 23.74 22.34
C GLU A 106 21.54 24.11 21.87
N PHE A 107 21.62 24.97 20.86
CA PHE A 107 22.83 25.71 20.58
C PHE A 107 23.02 26.65 21.77
N ARG A 108 23.52 26.12 22.89
CA ARG A 108 24.17 26.91 23.93
C ARG A 108 25.43 27.48 23.29
N ILE A 109 25.28 28.61 22.61
CA ILE A 109 26.41 29.46 22.24
C ILE A 109 26.87 30.11 23.53
N THR A 110 27.80 29.44 24.21
CA THR A 110 28.54 30.00 25.33
C THR A 110 29.44 31.10 24.81
N ARG A 111 29.18 32.35 25.22
CA ARG A 111 30.05 33.51 25.00
C ARG A 111 31.12 33.52 26.09
N ARG A 112 32.39 33.50 25.72
CA ARG A 112 33.49 34.00 26.55
C ARG A 112 34.56 34.61 25.68
#